data_AF-A0A0P0M2F9-F1
#
_entry.id   AF-A0A0P0M2F9-F1
#
_cell.length_a   1.000
_cell.length_b   1.000
_cell.length_c   1.000
_cell.angle_alpha   90.00
_cell.angle_beta   90.00
_cell.angle_gamma   90.00
#
_symmetry.space_group_name_H-M   'P 1'
#
loop_
_entity.id
_entity.type
_entity.pdbx_description
1 polymer ?
#
loop_
_entity_poly.entity_id
_entity_poly.type
_entity_poly.pdbx_seq_one_letter_code
_entity_poly.pdbx_strand_id
1 'polypeptide(L)'
;MNFIFNDAIPFLFFYPDVPENIQYTTFTAAIINLSFLFLFRKQAQVPISINLPLSSIKLNKKRKILLSCFVFFLLWAGVMSGVLINLLRGNNIEDLRRTSEIGVGVIRDIPMLGIQIIMLVLFLQKTWKCYYKVVAFYSFCLSVFLFLTTGNKGGVLVGVTLFLLFFHLKKRGFKWYEYVLYYLAMPLAAGTLQGIRGGDLTLIASQIAVFFSYPVILYQANSIPIMNAVGTENFFWGEEYYTGLVKFIPRFLWPDKPLSFDYKLKELANYDFEGGGIYTTLCNDLYINFGYYYLSSISCGYYLFIIYMEW
;
A
#
# COMPACT_ATOMS: atom_id res chain seq x y z
N MET A 1 -10.87 3.36 8.10
CA MET A 1 -11.63 2.62 7.07
C MET A 1 -10.89 1.35 6.62
N ASN A 2 -9.57 1.37 6.38
CA ASN A 2 -8.77 0.13 6.23
C ASN A 2 -8.98 -0.82 7.44
N PHE A 3 -8.83 -0.29 8.65
CA PHE A 3 -9.20 -0.94 9.91
C PHE A 3 -10.66 -1.47 9.96
N ILE A 4 -11.62 -0.76 9.34
CA ILE A 4 -13.03 -1.17 9.40
C ILE A 4 -13.24 -2.43 8.55
N PHE A 5 -12.74 -2.43 7.32
CA PHE A 5 -12.92 -3.56 6.40
C PHE A 5 -12.06 -4.78 6.74
N ASN A 6 -10.83 -4.55 7.22
CA ASN A 6 -9.87 -5.64 7.43
C ASN A 6 -9.81 -6.17 8.86
N ASP A 7 -10.24 -5.40 9.86
CA ASP A 7 -10.22 -5.84 11.26
C ASP A 7 -11.63 -5.81 11.88
N ALA A 8 -12.33 -4.68 11.85
CA ALA A 8 -13.58 -4.52 12.60
C ALA A 8 -14.75 -5.37 12.05
N ILE A 9 -14.95 -5.39 10.73
CA ILE A 9 -16.01 -6.21 10.12
C ILE A 9 -15.72 -7.70 10.30
N PRO A 10 -14.52 -8.23 9.97
CA PRO A 10 -14.18 -9.62 10.26
C PRO A 10 -14.31 -9.98 11.74
N PHE A 11 -13.84 -9.10 12.65
CA PHE A 11 -13.98 -9.28 14.09
C PHE A 11 -15.44 -9.53 14.49
N LEU A 12 -16.37 -8.71 13.99
CA LEU A 12 -17.80 -8.86 14.30
C LEU A 12 -18.41 -10.17 13.77
N PHE A 13 -17.86 -10.72 12.68
CA PHE A 13 -18.32 -12.01 12.13
C PHE A 13 -17.80 -13.22 12.90
N PHE A 14 -16.60 -13.13 13.47
CA PHE A 14 -15.96 -14.23 14.18
C PHE A 14 -16.08 -14.16 15.71
N TYR A 15 -16.56 -13.04 16.27
CA TYR A 15 -16.81 -12.92 17.71
C TYR A 15 -17.87 -13.94 18.16
N PRO A 16 -17.66 -14.68 19.28
CA PRO A 16 -16.60 -14.52 20.29
C PRO A 16 -15.35 -15.39 20.10
N ASP A 17 -15.23 -16.17 19.02
CA ASP A 17 -14.16 -17.15 18.79
C ASP A 17 -12.81 -16.51 18.39
N VAL A 18 -12.58 -15.26 18.77
CA VAL A 18 -11.41 -14.46 18.41
C VAL A 18 -10.45 -14.35 19.61
N PRO A 19 -9.13 -14.52 19.41
CA PRO A 19 -8.12 -14.40 20.47
C PRO A 19 -8.18 -13.08 21.24
N GLU A 20 -7.88 -13.13 22.54
CA GLU A 20 -8.00 -11.98 23.46
C GLU A 20 -7.12 -10.79 23.03
N ASN A 21 -5.92 -11.06 22.54
CA ASN A 21 -5.02 -10.03 22.01
C ASN A 21 -5.62 -9.29 20.80
N ILE A 22 -6.32 -9.99 19.90
CA ILE A 22 -7.02 -9.34 18.78
C ILE A 22 -8.22 -8.53 19.27
N GLN A 23 -8.93 -8.99 20.30
CA GLN A 23 -9.99 -8.19 20.91
C GLN A 23 -9.42 -6.87 21.43
N TYR A 24 -8.33 -6.92 22.22
CA TYR A 24 -7.67 -5.73 22.75
C TYR A 24 -7.17 -4.79 21.64
N THR A 25 -6.50 -5.31 20.61
CA THR A 25 -5.99 -4.47 19.52
C THR A 25 -7.14 -3.82 18.74
N THR A 26 -8.21 -4.57 18.47
CA THR A 26 -9.38 -4.06 17.74
C THR A 26 -10.11 -2.98 18.54
N PHE A 27 -10.41 -3.20 19.82
CA PHE A 27 -11.09 -2.19 20.66
C PHE A 27 -10.25 -0.94 20.84
N THR A 28 -8.96 -1.10 21.14
CA THR A 28 -8.04 0.03 21.34
C THR A 28 -7.89 0.84 20.06
N ALA A 29 -7.68 0.18 18.92
CA ALA A 29 -7.61 0.85 17.62
C ALA A 29 -8.93 1.55 17.26
N ALA A 30 -10.08 0.97 17.60
CA ALA A 30 -11.38 1.62 17.38
C ALA A 30 -11.52 2.91 18.20
N ILE A 31 -11.21 2.87 19.51
CA ILE A 31 -11.26 4.04 20.39
C ILE A 31 -10.34 5.15 19.88
N ILE A 32 -9.12 4.81 19.50
CA ILE A 32 -8.13 5.75 18.96
C ILE A 32 -8.64 6.39 17.66
N ASN A 33 -9.10 5.58 16.70
CA ASN A 33 -9.60 6.08 15.42
C ASN A 33 -10.83 6.99 15.59
N LEU A 34 -11.74 6.64 16.51
CA LEU A 34 -12.92 7.46 16.83
C LEU A 34 -12.52 8.77 17.50
N SER A 35 -11.58 8.72 18.45
CA SER A 35 -11.07 9.90 19.14
C SER A 35 -10.41 10.87 18.14
N PHE A 36 -9.59 10.36 17.23
CA PHE A 36 -8.95 11.17 16.19
C PHE A 36 -9.99 11.79 15.25
N LEU A 37 -10.96 11.00 14.79
CA LEU A 37 -12.02 11.48 13.91
C LEU A 37 -12.87 12.57 14.57
N PHE A 38 -13.09 12.47 15.89
CA PHE A 38 -13.83 13.48 16.64
C PHE A 38 -13.02 14.77 16.86
N LEU A 39 -11.76 14.64 17.32
CA LEU A 39 -10.89 15.78 17.66
C LEU A 39 -10.43 16.55 16.41
N PHE A 40 -10.04 15.86 15.34
CA PHE A 40 -9.44 16.45 14.15
C PHE A 40 -10.39 16.59 12.97
N ARG A 41 -11.70 16.39 13.18
CA ARG A 41 -12.72 16.43 12.12
C ARG A 41 -12.68 17.73 11.32
N LYS A 42 -12.41 18.86 12.00
CA LYS A 42 -12.40 20.19 11.38
C LYS A 42 -11.10 20.39 10.60
N GLN A 43 -9.96 20.06 11.19
CA GLN A 43 -8.63 20.19 10.60
C GLN A 43 -8.49 19.32 9.34
N ALA A 44 -9.05 18.09 9.34
CA ALA A 44 -9.02 17.21 8.18
C ALA A 44 -9.77 17.76 6.95
N GLN A 45 -10.64 18.75 7.13
CA GLN A 45 -11.43 19.36 6.06
C GLN A 45 -10.87 20.69 5.55
N VAL A 46 -9.88 21.26 6.25
CA VAL A 46 -9.25 22.53 5.87
C VAL A 46 -8.18 22.28 4.80
N PRO A 47 -8.13 23.07 3.72
CA PRO A 47 -7.07 22.96 2.73
C PRO A 47 -5.72 23.39 3.31
N ILE A 48 -4.67 22.61 3.05
CA ILE A 48 -3.30 22.92 3.46
C ILE A 48 -2.63 23.81 2.41
N SER A 49 -2.15 24.99 2.81
CA SER A 49 -1.37 25.87 1.92
C SER A 49 0.10 25.46 1.89
N ILE A 50 0.48 24.60 0.95
CA ILE A 50 1.90 24.29 0.70
C ILE A 50 2.49 25.36 -0.23
N ASN A 51 3.36 26.21 0.32
CA ASN A 51 4.20 27.13 -0.45
C ASN A 51 5.48 26.41 -0.89
N LEU A 52 5.58 26.10 -2.19
CA LEU A 52 6.78 25.48 -2.75
C LEU A 52 7.88 26.51 -2.98
N PRO A 53 9.13 26.24 -2.58
CA PRO A 53 10.22 27.19 -2.76
C PRO A 53 10.56 27.39 -4.24
N LEU A 54 10.92 28.63 -4.63
CA LEU A 54 11.29 28.98 -6.01
C LEU A 54 12.46 28.15 -6.56
N SER A 55 13.36 27.69 -5.69
CA SER A 55 14.45 26.77 -6.03
C SER A 55 13.93 25.44 -6.60
N SER A 56 12.78 24.96 -6.13
CA SER A 56 12.13 23.76 -6.63
C SER A 56 11.72 23.92 -8.09
N ILE A 57 11.24 25.10 -8.50
CA ILE A 57 10.80 25.36 -9.88
C ILE A 57 11.98 25.31 -10.85
N LYS A 58 13.15 25.82 -10.45
CA LYS A 58 14.40 25.77 -11.25
C LYS A 58 14.85 24.34 -11.57
N LEU A 59 14.54 23.37 -10.70
CA LEU A 59 14.91 21.96 -10.87
C LEU A 59 13.97 21.17 -11.80
N ASN A 60 12.88 21.76 -12.28
CA ASN A 60 11.89 21.06 -13.10
C ASN A 60 12.46 20.45 -14.39
N LYS A 61 13.43 21.11 -15.03
CA LYS A 61 14.10 20.55 -16.23
C LYS A 61 14.85 19.27 -15.88
N LYS A 62 15.60 19.26 -14.77
CA LYS A 62 16.33 18.07 -14.29
C LYS A 62 15.37 16.94 -13.89
N ARG A 63 14.26 17.26 -13.23
CA ARG A 63 13.22 16.29 -12.87
C ARG A 63 12.60 15.60 -14.08
N LYS A 64 12.33 16.34 -15.16
CA LYS A 64 11.80 15.76 -16.41
C LYS A 64 12.80 14.80 -17.08
N ILE A 65 14.09 15.14 -17.05
CA ILE A 65 15.15 14.24 -17.54
C ILE A 65 15.18 12.96 -16.70
N LEU A 66 15.20 13.10 -15.37
CA LEU A 66 15.22 11.95 -14.45
C LEU A 66 13.96 11.07 -14.59
N LEU A 67 12.78 11.70 -14.77
CA LEU A 67 11.53 11.01 -15.06
C LEU A 67 11.65 10.16 -16.33
N SER A 68 12.23 10.71 -17.40
CA SER A 68 12.47 9.97 -18.65
C SER A 68 13.42 8.78 -18.44
N CYS A 69 14.48 8.95 -17.65
CA CYS A 69 15.38 7.85 -17.30
C CYS A 69 14.65 6.74 -16.53
N PHE A 70 13.81 7.09 -15.55
CA PHE A 70 13.05 6.12 -14.77
C PHE A 70 12.01 5.37 -15.62
N VAL A 71 11.32 6.07 -16.53
CA VAL A 71 10.40 5.43 -17.49
C VAL A 71 11.15 4.43 -18.37
N PHE A 72 12.35 4.79 -18.85
CA PHE A 72 13.19 3.88 -19.64
C PHE A 72 13.58 2.63 -18.86
N PHE A 73 14.05 2.76 -17.61
CA PHE A 73 14.42 1.61 -16.79
C PHE A 73 13.23 0.68 -16.51
N LEU A 74 12.03 1.22 -16.28
CA LEU A 74 10.83 0.41 -16.04
C LEU A 74 10.36 -0.32 -17.31
N LEU A 75 10.41 0.34 -18.47
CA LEU A 75 10.12 -0.32 -19.75
C LEU A 75 11.11 -1.45 -20.01
N TRP A 76 12.41 -1.18 -19.80
CA TRP A 76 13.44 -2.19 -19.97
C TRP A 76 13.25 -3.36 -19.01
N ALA A 77 12.95 -3.11 -17.73
CA ALA A 77 12.63 -4.16 -16.76
C ALA A 77 11.39 -4.97 -17.15
N GLY A 78 10.33 -4.33 -17.66
CA GLY A 78 9.11 -4.99 -18.11
C GLY A 78 9.30 -5.86 -19.36
N VAL A 79 10.18 -5.45 -20.28
CA VAL A 79 10.57 -6.25 -21.46
C VAL A 79 11.46 -7.42 -21.05
N MET A 80 12.50 -7.16 -20.24
CA MET A 80 13.45 -8.19 -19.81
C MET A 80 12.80 -9.29 -18.97
N SER A 81 11.84 -8.93 -18.12
CA SER A 81 11.06 -9.91 -17.35
C SER A 81 9.98 -10.63 -18.16
N GLY A 82 9.73 -10.22 -19.41
CA GLY A 82 8.68 -10.78 -20.26
C GLY A 82 7.25 -10.38 -19.86
N VAL A 83 7.08 -9.62 -18.78
CA VAL A 83 5.77 -9.20 -18.25
C VAL A 83 5.03 -8.33 -19.26
N LEU A 84 5.68 -7.29 -19.80
CA LEU A 84 5.05 -6.34 -20.70
C LEU A 84 4.57 -7.03 -21.99
N ILE A 85 5.41 -7.89 -22.56
CA ILE A 85 5.12 -8.57 -23.84
C ILE A 85 3.97 -9.57 -23.67
N ASN A 86 3.97 -10.35 -22.59
CA ASN A 86 2.95 -11.37 -22.36
C ASN A 86 1.61 -10.77 -21.96
N LEU A 87 1.61 -9.69 -21.16
CA LEU A 87 0.38 -9.00 -20.79
C LEU A 87 -0.29 -8.34 -22.00
N LEU A 88 0.48 -7.74 -22.90
CA LEU A 88 -0.04 -7.18 -24.16
C LEU A 88 -0.59 -8.26 -25.12
N ARG A 89 -0.10 -9.49 -25.00
CA ARG A 89 -0.61 -10.66 -25.77
C ARG A 89 -1.83 -11.31 -25.12
N GLY A 90 -2.23 -10.88 -23.92
CA GLY A 90 -3.33 -11.48 -23.16
C GLY A 90 -2.98 -12.79 -22.46
N ASN A 91 -1.69 -13.12 -22.35
CA ASN A 91 -1.24 -14.33 -21.67
C ASN A 91 -1.28 -14.15 -20.15
N ASN A 92 -1.42 -15.25 -19.42
CA ASN A 92 -1.27 -15.25 -17.97
C ASN A 92 0.20 -14.93 -17.59
N ILE A 93 0.39 -13.96 -16.70
CA ILE A 93 1.70 -13.44 -16.29
C ILE A 93 2.04 -13.67 -14.81
N GLU A 94 1.28 -14.49 -14.09
CA GLU A 94 1.45 -14.67 -12.64
C GLU A 94 2.89 -15.09 -12.27
N ASP A 95 3.45 -16.05 -13.01
CA ASP A 95 4.76 -16.62 -12.74
C ASP A 95 5.91 -15.68 -13.12
N LEU A 96 5.74 -14.89 -14.19
CA LEU A 96 6.73 -13.93 -14.69
C LEU A 96 6.96 -12.77 -13.71
N ARG A 97 5.99 -12.50 -12.84
CA ARG A 97 6.11 -11.47 -11.79
C ARG A 97 7.16 -11.84 -10.74
N ARG A 98 7.19 -13.10 -10.31
CA ARG A 98 8.12 -13.57 -9.27
C ARG A 98 9.57 -13.44 -9.74
N THR A 99 9.82 -13.73 -11.01
CA THR A 99 11.13 -13.56 -11.67
C THR A 99 11.52 -12.08 -11.79
N SER A 100 10.57 -11.20 -12.09
CA SER A 100 10.77 -9.73 -12.11
C SER A 100 11.17 -9.17 -10.74
N GLU A 101 10.56 -9.68 -9.66
CA GLU A 101 10.79 -9.22 -8.29
C GLU A 101 12.17 -9.61 -7.74
N ILE A 102 12.67 -10.81 -8.06
CA ILE A 102 13.89 -11.36 -7.45
C ILE A 102 15.15 -10.95 -8.23
N GLY A 103 15.08 -10.83 -9.56
CA GLY A 103 16.25 -10.56 -10.41
C GLY A 103 16.50 -9.08 -10.74
N VAL A 104 15.45 -8.25 -10.82
CA VAL A 104 15.51 -6.87 -11.36
C VAL A 104 15.05 -5.82 -10.32
N GLY A 105 14.85 -6.24 -9.06
CA GLY A 105 14.22 -5.44 -8.00
C GLY A 105 14.78 -4.03 -7.83
N VAL A 106 16.10 -3.84 -7.82
CA VAL A 106 16.71 -2.50 -7.65
C VAL A 106 16.43 -1.59 -8.86
N ILE A 107 16.51 -2.14 -10.08
CA ILE A 107 16.27 -1.42 -11.34
C ILE A 107 14.80 -1.05 -11.49
N ARG A 108 13.90 -1.73 -10.77
CA ARG A 108 12.47 -1.48 -10.80
C ARG A 108 12.00 -0.59 -9.64
N ASP A 109 12.38 -0.92 -8.42
CA ASP A 109 11.81 -0.33 -7.20
C ASP A 109 12.26 1.13 -7.02
N ILE A 110 13.53 1.45 -7.33
CA ILE A 110 14.04 2.84 -7.26
C ILE A 110 13.32 3.73 -8.30
N PRO A 111 13.26 3.38 -9.61
CA PRO A 111 12.47 4.14 -10.57
C PRO A 111 10.99 4.24 -10.23
N MET A 112 10.38 3.16 -9.71
CA MET A 112 8.97 3.17 -9.33
C MET A 112 8.69 4.19 -8.23
N LEU A 113 9.49 4.25 -7.16
CA LEU A 113 9.37 5.27 -6.12
C LEU A 113 9.74 6.67 -6.63
N GLY A 114 10.79 6.75 -7.44
CA GLY A 114 11.30 8.01 -7.99
C GLY A 114 10.28 8.73 -8.87
N ILE A 115 9.57 8.00 -9.75
CA ILE A 115 8.49 8.57 -10.57
C ILE A 115 7.38 9.13 -9.70
N GLN A 116 7.00 8.43 -8.63
CA GLN A 116 5.93 8.87 -7.73
C GLN A 116 6.26 10.21 -7.08
N ILE A 117 7.46 10.32 -6.51
CA ILE A 117 7.93 11.53 -5.84
C ILE A 117 8.01 12.68 -6.84
N ILE A 118 8.62 12.47 -8.01
CA ILE A 118 8.77 13.50 -9.04
C ILE A 118 7.40 13.99 -9.52
N MET A 119 6.47 13.07 -9.80
CA MET A 119 5.12 13.40 -10.26
C MET A 119 4.33 14.16 -9.19
N LEU A 120 4.40 13.74 -7.93
CA LEU A 120 3.76 14.46 -6.82
C LEU A 120 4.25 15.91 -6.75
N VAL A 121 5.58 16.12 -6.78
CA VAL A 121 6.16 17.47 -6.73
C VAL A 121 5.70 18.32 -7.91
N LEU A 122 5.64 17.75 -9.12
CA LEU A 122 5.16 18.45 -10.31
C LEU A 122 3.67 18.80 -10.23
N PHE A 123 2.85 17.91 -9.65
CA PHE A 123 1.43 18.15 -9.44
C PHE A 123 1.19 19.25 -8.39
N LEU A 124 1.94 19.25 -7.28
CA LEU A 124 1.80 20.25 -6.23
C LEU A 124 2.15 21.67 -6.67
N GLN A 125 2.93 21.83 -7.75
CA GLN A 125 3.18 23.13 -8.39
C GLN A 125 1.99 23.65 -9.18
N LYS A 126 0.99 22.83 -9.47
CA LYS A 126 -0.19 23.21 -10.26
C LYS A 126 -1.34 23.66 -9.37
N THR A 127 -2.18 24.52 -9.92
CA THR A 127 -3.40 25.00 -9.28
C THR A 127 -4.56 24.02 -9.53
N TRP A 128 -5.44 23.88 -8.54
CA TRP A 128 -6.59 22.97 -8.63
C TRP A 128 -7.50 23.27 -9.83
N LYS A 129 -7.96 24.52 -9.96
CA LYS A 129 -9.00 24.92 -10.92
C LYS A 129 -8.65 24.61 -12.38
N CYS A 130 -7.38 24.76 -12.78
CA CYS A 130 -6.96 24.60 -14.17
C CYS A 130 -6.44 23.19 -14.50
N TYR A 131 -5.92 22.46 -13.51
CA TYR A 131 -5.13 21.26 -13.78
C TYR A 131 -5.70 19.96 -13.20
N TYR A 132 -6.82 19.95 -12.47
CA TYR A 132 -7.32 18.71 -11.87
C TYR A 132 -7.59 17.59 -12.91
N LYS A 133 -8.15 17.91 -14.08
CA LYS A 133 -8.37 16.95 -15.17
C LYS A 133 -7.06 16.39 -15.72
N VAL A 134 -6.07 17.27 -15.86
CA VAL A 134 -4.74 16.92 -16.37
C VAL A 134 -4.02 16.01 -15.37
N VAL A 135 -4.05 16.36 -14.08
CA VAL A 135 -3.47 15.55 -13.00
C VAL A 135 -4.15 14.19 -12.90
N ALA A 136 -5.48 14.14 -12.99
CA ALA A 136 -6.24 12.88 -13.02
C ALA A 136 -5.81 11.99 -14.20
N PHE A 137 -5.72 12.57 -15.40
CA PHE A 137 -5.29 11.84 -16.59
C PHE A 137 -3.87 11.30 -16.47
N TYR A 138 -2.90 12.12 -16.06
CA TYR A 138 -1.51 11.66 -15.88
C TYR A 138 -1.38 10.62 -14.77
N SER A 139 -2.16 10.74 -13.69
CA SER A 139 -2.19 9.75 -12.61
C SER A 139 -2.76 8.41 -13.10
N PHE A 140 -3.79 8.45 -13.94
CA PHE A 140 -4.34 7.26 -14.60
C PHE A 140 -3.33 6.63 -15.56
N CYS A 141 -2.69 7.42 -16.44
CA CYS A 141 -1.65 6.93 -17.34
C CYS A 141 -0.49 6.28 -16.58
N LEU A 142 -0.06 6.88 -15.46
CA LEU A 142 0.98 6.31 -14.61
C LEU A 142 0.54 4.98 -14.00
N SER A 143 -0.70 4.88 -13.53
CA SER A 143 -1.29 3.64 -12.99
C SER A 143 -1.24 2.51 -14.01
N VAL A 144 -1.71 2.80 -15.23
CA VAL A 144 -1.70 1.84 -16.34
C VAL A 144 -0.27 1.47 -16.73
N PHE A 145 0.62 2.45 -16.84
CA PHE A 145 2.03 2.23 -17.18
C PHE A 145 2.73 1.32 -16.16
N LEU A 146 2.56 1.58 -14.86
CA LEU A 146 3.16 0.76 -13.81
C LEU A 146 2.57 -0.65 -13.80
N PHE A 147 1.25 -0.79 -14.00
CA PHE A 147 0.63 -2.10 -14.12
C PHE A 147 1.17 -2.88 -15.33
N LEU A 148 1.28 -2.25 -16.50
CA LEU A 148 1.77 -2.90 -17.71
C LEU A 148 3.24 -3.32 -17.62
N THR A 149 4.08 -2.54 -16.94
CA THR A 149 5.52 -2.80 -16.84
C THR A 149 5.87 -3.77 -15.71
N THR A 150 5.02 -3.91 -14.69
CA THR A 150 5.33 -4.72 -13.50
C THR A 150 4.39 -5.90 -13.27
N GLY A 151 3.20 -5.91 -13.90
CA GLY A 151 2.14 -6.89 -13.63
C GLY A 151 1.59 -6.81 -12.20
N ASN A 152 1.98 -5.79 -11.43
CA ASN A 152 1.63 -5.63 -10.03
C ASN A 152 0.37 -4.76 -9.89
N LYS A 153 -0.65 -5.30 -9.22
CA LYS A 153 -1.89 -4.59 -8.85
C LYS A 153 -1.59 -3.31 -8.06
N GLY A 154 -0.54 -3.31 -7.22
CA GLY A 154 -0.09 -2.14 -6.46
C GLY A 154 0.34 -0.96 -7.34
N GLY A 155 0.80 -1.21 -8.58
CA GLY A 155 1.14 -0.14 -9.52
C GLY A 155 -0.04 0.75 -9.88
N VAL A 156 -1.26 0.22 -9.83
CA VAL A 156 -2.49 1.02 -10.04
C VAL A 156 -2.81 1.88 -8.82
N LEU A 157 -2.59 1.34 -7.61
CA LEU A 157 -2.83 2.07 -6.37
C LEU A 157 -1.94 3.32 -6.27
N VAL A 158 -0.74 3.26 -6.84
CA VAL A 158 0.20 4.38 -6.88
C VAL A 158 -0.39 5.63 -7.54
N GLY A 159 -0.92 5.52 -8.76
CA GLY A 159 -1.43 6.71 -9.44
C GLY A 159 -2.74 7.20 -8.81
N VAL A 160 -3.59 6.31 -8.34
CA VAL A 160 -4.76 6.70 -7.53
C VAL A 160 -4.32 7.50 -6.30
N THR A 161 -3.33 7.00 -5.56
CA THR A 161 -2.80 7.67 -4.35
C THR A 161 -2.24 9.06 -4.67
N LEU A 162 -1.49 9.22 -5.76
CA LEU A 162 -0.98 10.52 -6.19
C LEU A 162 -2.07 11.53 -6.49
N PHE A 163 -3.15 11.10 -7.17
CA PHE A 163 -4.29 11.96 -7.42
C PHE A 163 -5.00 12.35 -6.12
N LEU A 164 -5.23 11.38 -5.22
CA LEU A 164 -5.88 11.64 -3.93
C LEU A 164 -5.05 12.57 -3.04
N LEU A 165 -3.72 12.43 -3.02
CA LEU A 165 -2.81 13.35 -2.33
C LEU A 165 -2.91 14.76 -2.90
N PHE A 166 -2.87 14.91 -4.23
CA PHE A 166 -3.06 16.21 -4.88
C PHE A 166 -4.42 16.83 -4.53
N PHE A 167 -5.49 16.03 -4.57
CA PHE A 167 -6.85 16.45 -4.20
C PHE A 167 -6.91 16.95 -2.75
N HIS A 168 -6.36 16.16 -1.82
CA HIS A 168 -6.36 16.45 -0.39
C HIS A 168 -5.63 17.76 -0.10
N LEU A 169 -4.44 17.92 -0.67
CA LEU A 169 -3.57 19.07 -0.42
C LEU A 169 -4.07 20.36 -1.10
N LYS A 170 -4.70 20.29 -2.28
CA LYS A 170 -5.08 21.49 -3.05
C LYS A 170 -6.55 21.89 -2.94
N LYS A 171 -7.44 20.99 -2.50
CA LYS A 171 -8.88 21.25 -2.46
C LYS A 171 -9.45 21.14 -1.06
N ARG A 172 -9.46 19.92 -0.51
CA ARG A 172 -10.00 19.58 0.82
C ARG A 172 -9.81 18.09 1.11
N GLY A 173 -9.96 17.71 2.38
CA GLY A 173 -10.16 16.31 2.76
C GLY A 173 -11.42 15.68 2.20
N PHE A 174 -11.42 14.34 2.17
CA PHE A 174 -12.57 13.55 1.73
C PHE A 174 -13.68 13.62 2.77
N LYS A 175 -14.92 13.63 2.28
CA LYS A 175 -16.10 13.43 3.11
C LYS A 175 -16.25 11.93 3.40
N TRP A 176 -16.95 11.60 4.48
CA TRP A 176 -17.13 10.22 4.92
C TRP A 176 -17.67 9.29 3.81
N TYR A 177 -18.62 9.75 2.99
CA TYR A 177 -19.17 8.96 1.89
C TYR A 177 -18.18 8.78 0.72
N GLU A 178 -17.28 9.73 0.50
CA GLU A 178 -16.23 9.62 -0.53
C GLU A 178 -15.18 8.60 -0.09
N TYR A 179 -14.89 8.52 1.22
CA TYR A 179 -14.09 7.44 1.79
C TYR A 179 -14.75 6.08 1.58
N VAL A 180 -16.04 5.93 1.89
CA VAL A 180 -16.77 4.66 1.65
C VAL A 180 -16.64 4.23 0.19
N LEU A 181 -16.89 5.15 -0.76
CA LEU A 181 -16.78 4.85 -2.18
C LEU A 181 -15.36 4.42 -2.58
N TYR A 182 -14.33 5.07 -2.05
CA TYR A 182 -12.94 4.72 -2.31
C TYR A 182 -12.60 3.29 -1.86
N TYR A 183 -13.03 2.90 -0.65
CA TYR A 183 -12.78 1.55 -0.14
C TYR A 183 -13.61 0.48 -0.86
N LEU A 184 -14.83 0.81 -1.33
CA LEU A 184 -15.60 -0.09 -2.19
C LEU A 184 -15.00 -0.24 -3.59
N ALA A 185 -14.33 0.80 -4.10
CA ALA A 185 -13.65 0.74 -5.38
C ALA A 185 -12.39 -0.15 -5.37
N MET A 186 -11.77 -0.38 -4.20
CA MET A 186 -10.57 -1.21 -4.08
C MET A 186 -10.81 -2.68 -4.50
N PRO A 187 -11.79 -3.43 -3.92
CA PRO A 187 -12.11 -4.78 -4.35
C PRO A 187 -12.50 -4.86 -5.84
N LEU A 188 -13.27 -3.88 -6.32
CA LEU A 188 -13.69 -3.81 -7.72
C LEU A 188 -12.48 -3.70 -8.67
N ALA A 189 -11.56 -2.78 -8.37
CA ALA A 189 -10.34 -2.60 -9.14
C ALA A 189 -9.43 -3.82 -9.03
N ALA A 190 -9.25 -4.38 -7.83
CA ALA A 190 -8.42 -5.56 -7.61
C ALA A 190 -8.94 -6.80 -8.36
N GLY A 191 -10.25 -7.06 -8.33
CA GLY A 191 -10.89 -8.16 -9.06
C GLY A 191 -10.82 -7.99 -10.57
N THR A 192 -11.05 -6.79 -11.07
CA THR A 192 -10.89 -6.48 -12.51
C THR A 192 -9.46 -6.70 -12.98
N LEU A 193 -8.48 -6.17 -12.25
CA LEU A 193 -7.05 -6.35 -12.57
C LEU A 193 -6.62 -7.81 -12.46
N GLN A 194 -7.18 -8.57 -11.52
CA GLN A 194 -6.92 -10.00 -11.39
C GLN A 194 -7.44 -10.79 -12.60
N GLY A 195 -8.64 -10.48 -13.10
CA GLY A 195 -9.18 -11.10 -14.31
C GLY A 195 -8.35 -10.77 -15.56
N ILE A 196 -7.97 -9.50 -15.73
CA ILE A 196 -7.07 -9.07 -16.83
C ILE A 196 -5.74 -9.82 -16.76
N ARG A 197 -5.16 -9.94 -15.55
CA ARG A 197 -3.90 -10.64 -15.32
C ARG A 197 -3.99 -12.14 -15.59
N GLY A 198 -5.11 -12.76 -15.25
CA GLY A 198 -5.36 -14.19 -15.47
C GLY A 198 -5.62 -14.56 -16.92
N GLY A 199 -5.83 -13.58 -17.81
CA GLY A 199 -6.14 -13.82 -19.23
C GLY A 199 -7.58 -14.26 -19.49
N ASP A 200 -8.44 -14.28 -18.47
CA ASP A 200 -9.83 -14.69 -18.57
C ASP A 200 -10.77 -13.60 -18.03
N LEU A 201 -11.40 -12.88 -18.97
CA LEU A 201 -12.33 -11.80 -18.67
C LEU A 201 -13.67 -12.30 -18.10
N THR A 202 -14.02 -13.57 -18.34
CA THR A 202 -15.29 -14.15 -17.85
C THR A 202 -15.29 -14.32 -16.33
N LEU A 203 -14.10 -14.43 -15.73
CA LEU A 203 -13.91 -14.59 -14.29
C LEU A 203 -13.87 -13.26 -13.52
N ILE A 204 -13.97 -12.09 -14.17
CA ILE A 204 -13.88 -10.80 -13.45
C ILE A 204 -14.93 -10.68 -12.34
N ALA A 205 -16.17 -11.09 -12.60
CA ALA A 205 -17.25 -11.00 -11.62
C ALA A 205 -16.99 -11.91 -10.40
N SER A 206 -16.52 -13.14 -10.63
CA SER A 206 -16.18 -14.07 -9.54
C SER A 206 -14.95 -13.58 -8.76
N GLN A 207 -13.95 -13.04 -9.44
CA GLN A 207 -12.77 -12.44 -8.78
C GLN A 207 -13.15 -11.25 -7.91
N ILE A 208 -14.03 -10.36 -8.38
CA ILE A 208 -14.54 -9.23 -7.58
C ILE A 208 -15.23 -9.75 -6.31
N ALA A 209 -16.10 -10.75 -6.42
CA ALA A 209 -16.78 -11.32 -5.27
C ALA A 209 -15.79 -11.90 -4.25
N VAL A 210 -14.75 -12.62 -4.73
CA VAL A 210 -13.66 -13.11 -3.87
C VAL A 210 -12.97 -11.96 -3.14
N PHE A 211 -12.67 -10.83 -3.80
CA PHE A 211 -12.03 -9.68 -3.16
C PHE A 211 -12.90 -8.99 -2.10
N PHE A 212 -14.23 -9.07 -2.19
CA PHE A 212 -15.12 -8.59 -1.12
C PHE A 212 -15.11 -9.51 0.11
N SER A 213 -15.00 -10.83 -0.09
CA SER A 213 -14.85 -11.79 1.01
C SER A 213 -13.42 -11.89 1.56
N TYR A 214 -12.44 -11.38 0.81
CA TYR A 214 -11.02 -11.54 1.09
C TYR A 214 -10.59 -11.04 2.48
N PRO A 215 -11.07 -9.89 2.99
CA PRO A 215 -10.74 -9.46 4.35
C PRO A 215 -11.14 -10.48 5.42
N VAL A 216 -12.33 -11.08 5.30
CA VAL A 216 -12.84 -12.08 6.24
C VAL A 216 -12.03 -13.37 6.17
N ILE A 217 -11.73 -13.83 4.94
CA ILE A 217 -10.92 -15.04 4.70
C ILE A 217 -9.51 -14.86 5.28
N LEU A 218 -8.85 -13.74 5.00
CA LEU A 218 -7.50 -13.48 5.51
C LEU A 218 -7.47 -13.25 7.01
N TYR A 219 -8.52 -12.67 7.58
CA TYR A 219 -8.61 -12.51 9.01
C TYR A 219 -8.62 -13.87 9.71
N GLN A 220 -9.44 -14.79 9.21
CA GLN A 220 -9.52 -16.16 9.73
C GLN A 220 -8.23 -16.96 9.49
N ALA A 221 -7.68 -16.88 8.28
CA ALA A 221 -6.59 -17.75 7.86
C ALA A 221 -5.19 -17.20 8.19
N ASN A 222 -5.04 -15.89 8.40
CA ASN A 222 -3.77 -15.25 8.76
C ASN A 222 -3.81 -14.65 10.15
N SER A 223 -4.72 -13.69 10.38
CA SER A 223 -4.64 -12.82 11.57
C SER A 223 -4.86 -13.62 12.86
N ILE A 224 -5.85 -14.52 12.88
CA ILE A 224 -6.11 -15.38 14.04
C ILE A 224 -4.94 -16.33 14.35
N PRO A 225 -4.43 -17.16 13.41
CA PRO A 225 -3.29 -18.03 13.65
C PRO A 225 -2.03 -17.28 14.11
N ILE A 226 -1.68 -16.18 13.45
CA ILE A 226 -0.48 -15.39 13.77
C ILE A 226 -0.59 -14.83 15.19
N MET A 227 -1.74 -14.26 15.55
CA MET A 227 -1.96 -13.70 16.88
C MET A 227 -1.99 -14.78 17.97
N ASN A 228 -2.50 -15.97 17.68
CA ASN A 228 -2.39 -17.10 18.60
C ASN A 228 -0.93 -17.55 18.80
N ALA A 229 -0.12 -17.55 17.75
CA ALA A 229 1.27 -17.96 17.82
C ALA A 229 2.16 -16.94 18.57
N VAL A 230 1.90 -15.64 18.38
CA VAL A 230 2.59 -14.55 19.09
C VAL A 230 2.13 -14.45 20.55
N GLY A 231 0.83 -14.68 20.80
CA GLY A 231 0.24 -14.59 22.12
C GLY A 231 0.40 -13.19 22.74
N THR A 232 0.81 -13.17 24.00
CA THR A 232 1.00 -11.95 24.82
C THR A 232 2.45 -11.66 25.18
N GLU A 233 3.40 -12.50 24.77
CA GLU A 233 4.80 -12.42 25.22
C GLU A 233 5.83 -12.59 24.09
N ASN A 234 5.49 -13.25 22.98
CA ASN A 234 6.45 -13.59 21.91
C ASN A 234 6.48 -12.53 20.79
N PHE A 235 6.77 -11.27 21.14
CA PHE A 235 6.83 -10.16 20.17
C PHE A 235 8.13 -10.17 19.35
N PHE A 236 8.09 -9.60 18.14
CA PHE A 236 9.25 -9.57 17.22
C PHE A 236 10.15 -8.34 17.35
N TRP A 237 9.84 -7.42 18.26
CA TRP A 237 10.67 -6.25 18.59
C TRP A 237 11.10 -5.38 17.39
N GLY A 238 10.24 -5.30 16.37
CA GLY A 238 10.46 -4.48 15.17
C GLY A 238 11.33 -5.12 14.07
N GLU A 239 11.56 -6.44 14.14
CA GLU A 239 12.25 -7.22 13.11
C GLU A 239 11.65 -7.01 11.72
N GLU A 240 10.32 -6.87 11.61
CA GLU A 240 9.65 -6.57 10.35
C GLU A 240 10.16 -5.27 9.72
N TYR A 241 10.26 -4.20 10.51
CA TYR A 241 10.72 -2.90 10.01
C TYR A 241 12.21 -2.95 9.65
N TYR A 242 13.01 -3.70 10.42
CA TYR A 242 14.42 -3.90 10.12
C TYR A 242 14.62 -4.65 8.78
N THR A 243 13.92 -5.76 8.57
CA THR A 243 13.99 -6.52 7.31
C THR A 243 13.50 -5.68 6.12
N GLY A 244 12.47 -4.87 6.32
CA GLY A 244 11.99 -3.88 5.34
C GLY A 244 13.06 -2.85 4.97
N LEU A 245 13.80 -2.33 5.96
CA LEU A 245 14.91 -1.41 5.73
C LEU A 245 16.03 -2.09 4.94
N VAL A 246 16.52 -3.26 5.36
CA VAL A 246 17.68 -3.86 4.68
C VAL A 246 17.34 -4.48 3.33
N LYS A 247 16.05 -4.59 2.97
CA LYS A 247 15.57 -5.21 1.73
C LYS A 247 16.21 -4.64 0.47
N PHE A 248 16.48 -3.33 0.43
CA PHE A 248 17.08 -2.66 -0.75
C PHE A 248 18.54 -3.06 -1.00
N ILE A 249 19.22 -3.68 -0.03
CA ILE A 249 20.61 -4.11 -0.18
C ILE A 249 20.64 -5.37 -1.07
N PRO A 250 21.33 -5.35 -2.22
CA PRO A 250 21.48 -6.52 -3.08
C PRO A 250 22.15 -7.70 -2.35
N ARG A 251 21.69 -8.94 -2.61
CA ARG A 251 22.26 -10.14 -1.99
C ARG A 251 23.74 -10.38 -2.31
N PHE A 252 24.25 -9.87 -3.45
CA PHE A 252 25.68 -10.01 -3.73
C PHE A 252 26.56 -9.10 -2.84
N LEU A 253 26.01 -8.00 -2.30
CA LEU A 253 26.70 -7.16 -1.31
C LEU A 253 26.54 -7.69 0.11
N TRP A 254 25.46 -8.42 0.38
CA TRP A 254 25.21 -9.09 1.65
C TRP A 254 24.53 -10.45 1.41
N PRO A 255 25.33 -11.52 1.25
CA PRO A 255 24.81 -12.86 0.96
C PRO A 255 23.83 -13.37 2.01
N ASP A 256 24.19 -13.18 3.29
CA ASP A 256 23.43 -13.64 4.46
C ASP A 256 22.35 -12.65 4.92
N LYS A 257 21.90 -11.75 4.05
CA LYS A 257 20.84 -10.78 4.36
C LYS A 257 19.57 -11.52 4.85
N PRO A 258 18.92 -11.04 5.93
CA PRO A 258 17.70 -11.66 6.43
C PRO A 258 16.61 -11.71 5.35
N LEU A 259 15.79 -12.75 5.43
CA LEU A 259 14.68 -12.96 4.52
C LEU A 259 13.55 -11.95 4.79
N SER A 260 12.62 -11.82 3.84
CA SER A 260 11.41 -11.01 4.04
C SER A 260 10.66 -11.52 5.27
N PHE A 261 10.16 -10.61 6.10
CA PHE A 261 9.40 -10.98 7.29
C PHE A 261 8.17 -11.84 6.97
N ASP A 262 7.62 -11.71 5.77
CA ASP A 262 6.50 -12.53 5.27
C ASP A 262 6.76 -14.05 5.40
N TYR A 263 8.01 -14.50 5.30
CA TYR A 263 8.35 -15.93 5.46
C TYR A 263 8.14 -16.38 6.91
N LYS A 264 8.50 -15.54 7.87
CA LYS A 264 8.29 -15.82 9.30
C LYS A 264 6.81 -15.86 9.63
N LEU A 265 6.03 -14.91 9.10
CA LEU A 265 4.56 -14.91 9.25
C LEU A 265 3.91 -16.16 8.65
N LYS A 266 4.45 -16.69 7.55
CA LYS A 266 3.97 -17.93 6.93
C LYS A 266 4.21 -19.16 7.78
N GLU A 267 5.38 -19.24 8.39
CA GLU A 267 5.70 -20.32 9.32
C GLU A 267 4.72 -20.30 10.51
N LEU A 268 4.41 -19.12 11.06
CA LEU A 268 3.44 -19.00 12.15
C LEU A 268 2.00 -19.36 11.74
N ALA A 269 1.63 -19.07 10.49
CA ALA A 269 0.30 -19.38 9.97
C ALA A 269 0.18 -20.79 9.36
N ASN A 270 1.23 -21.62 9.41
CA ASN A 270 1.30 -22.97 8.84
C ASN A 270 0.87 -23.04 7.36
N TYR A 271 1.38 -22.13 6.53
CA TYR A 271 1.10 -22.18 5.08
C TYR A 271 2.17 -22.94 4.29
N ASP A 272 1.71 -23.94 3.52
CA ASP A 272 2.59 -24.83 2.74
C ASP A 272 2.87 -24.36 1.29
N PHE A 273 2.36 -23.21 0.85
CA PHE A 273 2.50 -22.80 -0.55
C PHE A 273 3.76 -21.97 -0.84
N GLU A 274 4.49 -22.38 -1.88
CA GLU A 274 5.72 -21.72 -2.35
C GLU A 274 5.43 -20.42 -3.12
N GLY A 275 5.32 -19.29 -2.41
CA GLY A 275 5.21 -17.95 -3.02
C GLY A 275 4.12 -17.08 -2.40
N GLY A 276 4.05 -15.79 -2.70
CA GLY A 276 3.12 -14.85 -2.04
C GLY A 276 3.57 -14.40 -0.64
N GLY A 277 3.16 -13.22 -0.19
CA GLY A 277 3.42 -12.73 1.16
C GLY A 277 2.15 -12.74 2.00
N ILE A 278 2.29 -12.89 3.32
CA ILE A 278 1.19 -12.64 4.25
C ILE A 278 1.29 -11.19 4.67
N TYR A 279 0.18 -10.48 4.60
CA TYR A 279 0.08 -9.15 5.17
C TYR A 279 -0.84 -9.19 6.38
N THR A 280 -0.41 -8.52 7.43
CA THR A 280 -1.21 -8.19 8.60
C THR A 280 -1.65 -6.72 8.49
N THR A 281 -2.72 -6.35 9.19
CA THR A 281 -3.16 -4.96 9.22
C THR A 281 -2.20 -4.14 10.08
N LEU A 282 -2.10 -2.83 9.84
CA LEU A 282 -1.16 -1.97 10.58
C LEU A 282 -1.31 -2.10 12.11
N CYS A 283 -2.54 -2.23 12.62
CA CYS A 283 -2.78 -2.41 14.05
C CYS A 283 -2.25 -3.75 14.55
N ASN A 284 -2.40 -4.80 13.76
CA ASN A 284 -1.91 -6.14 14.07
C ASN A 284 -0.38 -6.21 13.94
N ASP A 285 0.23 -5.64 12.89
CA ASP A 285 1.68 -5.52 12.73
C ASP A 285 2.33 -4.85 13.93
N LEU A 286 1.80 -3.69 14.31
CA LEU A 286 2.34 -2.91 15.41
C LEU A 286 2.27 -3.67 16.74
N TYR A 287 1.19 -4.42 16.98
CA TYR A 287 1.09 -5.28 18.16
C TYR A 287 2.04 -6.48 18.08
N ILE A 288 2.12 -7.18 16.95
CA ILE A 288 2.99 -8.34 16.77
C ILE A 288 4.48 -7.97 16.95
N ASN A 289 4.85 -6.76 16.55
CA ASN A 289 6.22 -6.25 16.71
C ASN A 289 6.49 -5.63 18.09
N PHE A 290 5.55 -4.90 18.69
CA PHE A 290 5.82 -4.09 19.89
C PHE A 290 4.99 -4.46 21.12
N GLY A 291 4.15 -5.48 21.02
CA GLY A 291 3.20 -5.85 22.06
C GLY A 291 2.33 -4.68 22.47
N TYR A 292 2.00 -4.58 23.76
CA TYR A 292 1.20 -3.48 24.32
C TYR A 292 1.85 -2.09 24.19
N TYR A 293 3.15 -2.01 23.92
CA TYR A 293 3.85 -0.73 23.69
C TYR A 293 3.50 -0.10 22.34
N TYR A 294 2.75 -0.79 21.47
CA TYR A 294 2.27 -0.25 20.21
C TYR A 294 1.40 1.00 20.37
N LEU A 295 0.72 1.14 21.52
CA LEU A 295 0.00 2.36 21.91
C LEU A 295 0.94 3.58 21.92
N SER A 296 2.17 3.43 22.40
CA SER A 296 3.19 4.47 22.40
C SER A 296 3.67 4.80 20.98
N SER A 297 3.84 3.80 20.11
CA SER A 297 4.22 3.99 18.71
C SER A 297 3.15 4.72 17.91
N ILE A 298 1.89 4.32 18.12
CA ILE A 298 0.70 4.99 17.56
C ILE A 298 0.59 6.42 18.10
N SER A 299 0.74 6.61 19.42
CA SER A 299 0.67 7.93 20.09
C SER A 299 1.82 8.85 19.70
N CYS A 300 3.02 8.33 19.44
CA CYS A 300 4.17 9.11 18.98
C CYS A 300 3.98 9.57 17.52
N GLY A 301 3.44 8.69 16.66
CA GLY A 301 2.99 9.08 15.33
C GLY A 301 1.91 10.18 15.37
N TYR A 302 0.98 10.10 16.33
CA TYR A 302 -0.01 11.16 16.56
C TYR A 302 0.60 12.46 17.09
N TYR A 303 1.56 12.38 18.01
CA TYR A 303 2.24 13.55 18.56
C TYR A 303 3.02 14.31 17.48
N LEU A 304 3.71 13.58 16.60
CA LEU A 304 4.39 14.16 15.43
C LEU A 304 3.41 14.82 14.45
N PHE A 305 2.23 14.22 14.25
CA PHE A 305 1.17 14.81 13.41
C PHE A 305 0.59 16.10 14.02
N ILE A 306 0.39 16.14 15.34
CA ILE A 306 -0.11 17.32 16.06
C ILE A 306 0.89 18.46 15.97
N ILE A 307 2.17 18.20 16.26
CA ILE A 307 3.23 19.21 16.13
C ILE A 307 3.29 19.76 14.70
N TYR A 308 3.16 18.91 13.69
CA TYR A 308 3.22 19.37 12.30
C TYR A 308 1.99 20.19 11.87
N MET A 309 0.83 19.99 12.48
CA MET A 309 -0.39 20.73 12.15
C MET A 309 -0.54 22.05 12.94
N GLU A 310 0.18 22.20 14.05
CA GLU A 310 0.22 23.44 14.85
C GLU A 310 1.28 24.45 14.38
N TRP A 311 2.13 24.06 13.41
CA TRP A 311 3.11 24.94 12.73
C TRP A 311 2.70 25.26 11.28
#